data_AF-A0A1H4Y5Z0-F1
#
_entry.id   AF-A0A1H4Y5Z0-F1
#
_cell.length_a   1.000
_cell.length_b   1.000
_cell.length_c   1.000
_cell.angle_alpha   90.00
_cell.angle_beta   90.00
_cell.angle_gamma   90.00
#
_symmetry.space_group_name_H-M   'P 1'
#
loop_
_entity.id
_entity.type
_entity.pdbx_description
1 polymer ?
#
loop_
_entity_poly.entity_id
_entity_poly.type
_entity_poly.pdbx_seq_one_letter_code
_entity_poly.pdbx_strand_id
1 'polypeptide(L)'
;MPVGTLLIPEDAPFTPEQRGWLSGFLAAVLSAPPAASPAASGDAAAAPAPVGPVLASNDEAPWHDPAMAIAERMQLADGKPLAPRLMAAMAQQDCGQCGYNCADYANALFGRKEERLNLCAPGGKETQRMLKALAVELSAPEGGKVLAEAKALAPSVGGNFGVALESLPVAADLGRRGRSRELPVEAAFLGRRLLNAPGSEKETWHVEFDLAESGIDYEVGDSFGIFPRNDLGLVDQVIAMLGASPELEIRGRKLRRILHEEISLGQAPDALFELFSYVSGGAARLKAKALARGEDPDGDAASLDVLATLHKFPQVRPHAEALVETLEPLQPRLYSISSSPKHEAGRLALTVDAVRYVMGKRRRLGVASTYLAERIDAGGRAKVFVQKAQHFALPADPAKPIIMIGPGTGIAPFRAFLQEREAIAASGRNWLFFGHQRQDYDFFYRDELHALRKRGVLTRLSLAWSRDGSEKYYVQDRMREVGAELWRWLAEGAHVYVCGDAKRMARDVEAALVDIVAEHGVRSLDEAVAFVQGLKRAERYQADVY
;
A
#
# COMPACT_ATOMS: atom_id res chain seq x y z
N MET A 1 2.84 42.95 39.11
CA MET A 1 1.36 42.98 39.14
C MET A 1 0.87 41.65 38.56
N PRO A 2 -0.11 40.98 39.18
CA PRO A 2 -0.57 39.68 38.70
C PRO A 2 -1.25 39.85 37.33
N VAL A 3 -0.99 38.90 36.42
CA VAL A 3 -1.63 38.85 35.09
C VAL A 3 -3.13 38.64 35.32
N GLY A 4 -3.91 39.70 35.08
CA GLY A 4 -5.35 39.70 35.28
C GLY A 4 -6.04 38.74 34.31
N THR A 5 -6.93 37.90 34.84
CA THR A 5 -7.81 37.05 34.07
C THR A 5 -8.67 37.92 33.15
N LEU A 6 -8.54 37.74 31.84
CA LEU A 6 -9.39 38.42 30.87
C LEU A 6 -10.78 37.78 30.94
N LEU A 7 -11.69 38.41 31.67
CA LEU A 7 -13.06 37.93 31.84
C LEU A 7 -13.97 38.61 30.81
N ILE A 8 -14.65 37.80 29.99
CA ILE A 8 -15.70 38.29 29.10
C ILE A 8 -16.88 38.78 29.96
N PRO A 9 -17.45 39.97 29.71
CA PRO A 9 -18.58 40.51 30.47
C PRO A 9 -19.81 39.58 30.52
N GLU A 10 -20.57 39.64 31.62
CA GLU A 10 -21.74 38.77 31.83
C GLU A 10 -22.92 39.08 30.90
N ASP A 11 -22.99 40.29 30.35
CA ASP A 11 -23.97 40.73 29.38
C ASP A 11 -23.62 40.34 27.92
N ALA A 12 -22.44 39.74 27.70
CA ALA A 12 -22.09 39.20 26.39
C ALA A 12 -23.02 38.03 26.03
N PRO A 13 -23.47 37.89 24.76
CA PRO A 13 -24.48 36.94 24.31
C PRO A 13 -23.95 35.50 24.17
N PHE A 14 -23.22 35.04 25.18
CA PHE A 14 -22.66 33.71 25.27
C PHE A 14 -23.25 32.99 26.49
N THR A 15 -23.45 31.69 26.37
CA THR A 15 -23.81 30.88 27.54
C THR A 15 -22.65 30.86 28.54
N PRO A 16 -22.89 30.55 29.82
CA PRO A 16 -21.83 30.48 30.84
C PRO A 16 -20.67 29.54 30.45
N GLU A 17 -20.98 28.41 29.81
CA GLU A 17 -19.97 27.44 29.34
C GLU A 17 -19.15 27.98 28.16
N GLN A 18 -19.80 28.64 27.20
CA GLN A 18 -19.11 29.30 26.08
C GLN A 18 -18.19 30.41 26.57
N ARG A 19 -18.65 31.19 27.56
CA ARG A 19 -17.86 32.27 28.16
C ARG A 19 -16.63 31.74 28.90
N GLY A 20 -16.78 30.63 29.62
CA GLY A 20 -15.66 29.94 30.28
C GLY A 20 -14.62 29.45 29.28
N TRP A 21 -15.06 28.81 28.19
CA TRP A 21 -14.18 28.34 27.12
C TRP A 21 -13.45 29.49 26.42
N LEU A 22 -14.17 30.55 26.01
CA LEU A 22 -13.58 31.70 25.32
C LEU A 22 -12.59 32.47 26.19
N SER A 23 -12.85 32.62 27.49
CA SER A 23 -11.93 33.28 28.41
C SER A 23 -10.62 32.49 28.55
N GLY A 24 -10.70 31.16 28.60
CA GLY A 24 -9.53 30.28 28.60
C GLY A 24 -8.73 30.32 27.30
N PHE A 25 -9.42 30.33 26.15
CA PHE A 25 -8.79 30.45 24.84
C PHE A 25 -8.04 31.77 24.68
N LEU A 26 -8.65 32.90 25.04
CA LEU A 26 -8.00 34.22 24.93
C LEU A 26 -6.81 34.37 25.88
N ALA A 27 -6.88 33.80 27.09
CA ALA A 27 -5.77 33.78 28.03
C ALA A 27 -4.56 32.98 27.50
N ALA A 28 -4.82 31.87 26.79
CA ALA A 28 -3.78 31.05 26.17
C ALA A 28 -3.14 31.76 24.97
N VAL A 29 -3.93 32.44 24.13
CA VAL A 29 -3.44 33.17 22.94
C VAL A 29 -2.58 34.39 23.31
N LEU A 30 -2.87 35.05 24.43
CA LEU A 30 -2.16 36.27 24.87
C LEU A 30 -0.92 36.00 25.72
N SER A 31 -0.65 34.75 26.11
CA SER A 31 0.52 34.38 26.90
C SER A 31 1.69 34.01 25.98
N ALA A 32 2.63 34.93 25.76
CA ALA A 32 3.89 34.63 25.08
C ALA A 32 4.77 33.69 25.94
N PRO A 33 5.48 32.69 25.35
CA PRO A 33 6.32 31.79 26.13
C PRO A 33 7.61 32.51 26.58
N PRO A 34 8.06 32.37 27.85
CA PRO A 34 9.34 32.90 28.27
C PRO A 34 10.50 32.01 27.78
N ALA A 35 11.62 32.66 27.47
CA ALA A 35 12.89 32.02 27.14
C ALA A 35 13.43 31.20 28.33
N ALA A 36 13.82 29.95 28.07
CA ALA A 36 14.33 29.04 29.09
C ALA A 36 15.84 29.24 29.33
N SER A 37 16.23 29.32 30.60
CA SER A 37 17.56 28.96 31.09
C SER A 37 17.42 27.75 32.03
N PRO A 38 18.42 26.85 32.12
CA PRO A 38 18.21 25.51 32.66
C PRO A 38 18.40 25.47 34.17
N ALA A 39 17.51 24.78 34.89
CA ALA A 39 17.74 24.40 36.28
C ALA A 39 17.14 23.01 36.58
N ALA A 40 18.04 22.15 37.05
CA ALA A 40 17.96 20.94 37.87
C ALA A 40 16.65 20.14 37.97
N SER A 41 16.82 18.83 37.77
CA SER A 41 15.93 17.70 37.99
C SER A 41 15.22 17.69 39.35
N GLY A 42 13.90 17.57 39.31
CA GLY A 42 13.05 17.13 40.42
C GLY A 42 11.87 16.35 39.84
N ASP A 43 11.56 15.20 40.44
CA ASP A 43 10.58 14.21 40.02
C ASP A 43 9.22 14.82 39.63
N ALA A 44 8.89 14.76 38.34
CA ALA A 44 7.56 15.05 37.84
C ALA A 44 6.77 13.74 37.78
N ALA A 45 5.79 13.60 38.68
CA ALA A 45 4.76 12.59 38.59
C ALA A 45 4.11 12.64 37.19
N ALA A 46 4.10 11.49 36.52
CA ALA A 46 3.52 11.32 35.20
C ALA A 46 2.06 11.79 35.19
N ALA A 47 1.72 12.63 34.21
CA ALA A 47 0.31 12.92 33.91
C ALA A 47 -0.42 11.59 33.65
N PRO A 48 -1.66 11.41 34.14
CA PRO A 48 -2.40 10.19 33.87
C PRO A 48 -2.54 10.01 32.35
N ALA A 49 -2.16 8.83 31.86
CA ALA A 49 -2.34 8.44 30.46
C ALA A 49 -3.81 8.61 30.05
N PRO A 50 -4.10 8.96 28.78
CA PRO A 50 -5.47 9.11 28.32
C PRO A 50 -6.27 7.83 28.61
N VAL A 51 -7.43 7.98 29.24
CA VAL A 51 -8.31 6.88 29.70
C VAL A 51 -9.15 6.32 28.55
N GLY A 52 -8.53 6.13 27.38
CA GLY A 52 -9.17 5.59 26.18
C GLY A 52 -8.31 4.53 25.50
N PRO A 53 -8.90 3.71 24.61
CA PRO A 53 -8.15 2.71 23.87
C PRO A 53 -7.08 3.37 22.99
N VAL A 54 -5.85 2.87 23.13
CA VAL A 54 -4.71 3.33 22.32
C VAL A 54 -4.86 2.77 20.91
N LEU A 55 -5.11 3.66 19.96
CA LEU A 55 -5.17 3.34 18.53
C LEU A 55 -3.76 3.22 17.94
N ALA A 56 -3.66 2.51 16.81
CA ALA A 56 -2.42 2.47 16.03
C ALA A 56 -2.13 3.84 15.40
N SER A 57 -0.86 4.21 15.38
CA SER A 57 -0.34 5.42 14.74
C SER A 57 0.99 5.10 14.06
N ASN A 58 1.20 5.64 12.86
CA ASN A 58 2.48 5.52 12.16
C ASN A 58 3.63 6.25 12.89
N ASP A 59 3.33 7.36 13.58
CA ASP A 59 4.34 8.19 14.25
C ASP A 59 4.95 7.52 15.50
N GLU A 60 4.23 6.57 16.10
CA GLU A 60 4.63 5.86 17.32
C GLU A 60 4.95 4.38 17.06
N ALA A 61 5.30 4.04 15.81
CA ALA A 61 5.52 2.68 15.35
C ALA A 61 7.00 2.42 15.00
N PRO A 62 7.87 2.05 15.96
CA PRO A 62 9.26 1.69 15.68
C PRO A 62 9.40 0.44 14.77
N TRP A 63 8.32 -0.32 14.62
CA TRP A 63 8.21 -1.45 13.70
C TRP A 63 7.76 -1.07 12.28
N HIS A 64 7.45 0.20 11.98
CA HIS A 64 6.98 0.67 10.66
C HIS A 64 8.14 0.73 9.66
N ASP A 65 8.68 -0.44 9.36
CA ASP A 65 9.73 -0.68 8.38
C ASP A 65 9.33 -1.89 7.52
N PRO A 66 9.09 -1.70 6.21
CA PRO A 66 8.70 -2.79 5.31
C PRO A 66 9.83 -3.79 5.04
N ALA A 67 11.08 -3.47 5.36
CA ALA A 67 12.21 -4.40 5.27
C ALA A 67 12.35 -5.29 6.52
N MET A 68 11.71 -4.91 7.64
CA MET A 68 11.76 -5.69 8.88
C MET A 68 10.99 -7.02 8.73
N ALA A 69 11.42 -8.08 9.41
CA ALA A 69 10.66 -9.33 9.43
C ALA A 69 9.45 -9.21 10.37
N ILE A 70 8.35 -9.91 10.09
CA ILE A 70 7.15 -9.84 10.96
C ILE A 70 7.47 -10.28 12.39
N ALA A 71 8.33 -11.29 12.57
CA ALA A 71 8.70 -11.79 13.90
C ALA A 71 9.36 -10.70 14.75
N GLU A 72 10.25 -9.92 14.16
CA GLU A 72 10.92 -8.79 14.82
C GLU A 72 9.93 -7.66 15.11
N ARG A 73 9.05 -7.32 14.16
CA ARG A 73 7.98 -6.34 14.40
C ARG A 73 7.07 -6.73 15.55
N MET A 74 6.69 -8.00 15.63
CA MET A 74 5.85 -8.51 16.70
C MET A 74 6.56 -8.51 18.05
N GLN A 75 7.89 -8.69 18.10
CA GLN A 75 8.67 -8.52 19.32
C GLN A 75 8.68 -7.07 19.80
N LEU A 76 8.86 -6.10 18.89
CA LEU A 76 8.80 -4.67 19.22
C LEU A 76 7.41 -4.21 19.69
N ALA A 77 6.37 -4.87 19.19
CA ALA A 77 4.98 -4.62 19.59
C ALA A 77 4.54 -5.44 20.80
N ASP A 78 5.42 -6.27 21.39
CA ASP A 78 5.05 -7.09 22.54
C ASP A 78 4.67 -6.22 23.75
N GLY A 79 3.63 -6.64 24.47
CA GLY A 79 3.04 -5.87 25.56
C GLY A 79 2.33 -4.56 25.16
N LYS A 80 2.32 -4.16 23.88
CA LYS A 80 1.55 -3.01 23.40
C LYS A 80 0.04 -3.33 23.33
N PRO A 81 -0.82 -2.31 23.33
CA PRO A 81 -2.24 -2.47 23.05
C PRO A 81 -2.52 -3.16 21.70
N LEU A 82 -3.72 -3.71 21.56
CA LEU A 82 -4.06 -4.59 20.44
C LEU A 82 -4.00 -3.91 19.06
N ALA A 83 -4.46 -2.66 18.93
CA ALA A 83 -4.41 -1.95 17.64
C ALA A 83 -2.97 -1.78 17.11
N PRO A 84 -1.99 -1.30 17.91
CA PRO A 84 -0.57 -1.32 17.53
C PRO A 84 -0.03 -2.71 17.14
N ARG A 85 -0.41 -3.77 17.87
CA ARG A 85 -0.01 -5.16 17.53
C ARG A 85 -0.62 -5.64 16.21
N LEU A 86 -1.88 -5.29 15.94
CA LEU A 86 -2.54 -5.55 14.65
C LEU A 86 -1.81 -4.82 13.52
N MET A 87 -1.40 -3.57 13.73
CA MET A 87 -0.58 -2.83 12.77
C MET A 87 0.76 -3.54 12.54
N ALA A 88 1.50 -3.89 13.58
CA ALA A 88 2.82 -4.54 13.47
C ALA A 88 2.81 -5.86 12.69
N ALA A 89 1.68 -6.58 12.72
CA ALA A 89 1.47 -7.80 11.94
C ALA A 89 1.37 -7.58 10.42
N MET A 90 1.17 -6.34 9.96
CA MET A 90 1.03 -5.97 8.55
C MET A 90 2.38 -5.78 7.85
N ALA A 91 2.35 -5.51 6.55
CA ALA A 91 3.55 -5.34 5.71
C ALA A 91 4.31 -4.02 5.91
N GLN A 92 3.73 -3.01 6.58
CA GLN A 92 4.34 -1.69 6.83
C GLN A 92 4.71 -0.88 5.58
N GLN A 93 3.94 -1.02 4.50
CA GLN A 93 4.22 -0.35 3.23
C GLN A 93 3.33 0.87 2.96
N ASP A 94 2.20 1.01 3.67
CA ASP A 94 1.17 2.02 3.42
C ASP A 94 0.72 2.13 1.95
N CYS A 95 0.90 1.07 1.16
CA CYS A 95 0.63 1.02 -0.29
C CYS A 95 -0.84 1.18 -0.70
N GLY A 96 -1.77 1.33 0.25
CA GLY A 96 -3.21 1.50 -0.03
C GLY A 96 -3.91 0.27 -0.61
N GLN A 97 -3.22 -0.86 -0.82
CA GLN A 97 -3.76 -2.06 -1.49
C GLN A 97 -4.97 -2.70 -0.77
N CYS A 98 -5.08 -2.50 0.54
CA CYS A 98 -6.23 -2.89 1.34
C CYS A 98 -7.35 -1.84 1.38
N GLY A 99 -7.15 -0.65 0.81
CA GLY A 99 -8.03 0.52 0.94
C GLY A 99 -7.62 1.50 2.06
N TYR A 100 -6.57 1.17 2.82
CA TYR A 100 -6.13 1.88 4.03
C TYR A 100 -4.60 2.04 4.03
N ASN A 101 -4.07 2.96 4.85
CA ASN A 101 -2.71 2.82 5.38
C ASN A 101 -2.70 1.73 6.47
N CYS A 102 -1.52 1.30 6.95
CA CYS A 102 -1.40 0.19 7.88
C CYS A 102 -2.06 0.49 9.23
N ALA A 103 -1.89 1.71 9.77
CA ALA A 103 -2.51 2.13 11.02
C ALA A 103 -4.05 2.13 10.92
N ASP A 104 -4.61 2.70 9.86
CA ASP A 104 -6.05 2.79 9.64
C ASP A 104 -6.69 1.42 9.44
N TYR A 105 -6.01 0.51 8.73
CA TYR A 105 -6.49 -0.86 8.62
C TYR A 105 -6.53 -1.55 9.99
N ALA A 106 -5.48 -1.37 10.80
CA ALA A 106 -5.42 -1.94 12.15
C ALA A 106 -6.53 -1.38 13.05
N ASN A 107 -6.77 -0.08 12.96
CA ASN A 107 -7.83 0.61 13.70
C ASN A 107 -9.23 0.19 13.21
N ALA A 108 -9.42 -0.04 11.92
CA ALA A 108 -10.68 -0.54 11.35
C ALA A 108 -10.98 -1.97 11.79
N LEU A 109 -9.96 -2.85 11.81
CA LEU A 109 -10.07 -4.21 12.35
C LEU A 109 -10.39 -4.19 13.84
N PHE A 110 -9.65 -3.40 14.61
CA PHE A 110 -9.86 -3.23 16.04
C PHE A 110 -11.26 -2.72 16.36
N GLY A 111 -11.75 -1.72 15.62
CA GLY A 111 -13.09 -1.16 15.76
C GLY A 111 -14.22 -1.99 15.13
N ARG A 112 -13.92 -3.14 14.51
CA ARG A 112 -14.85 -3.98 13.72
C ARG A 112 -15.60 -3.22 12.62
N LYS A 113 -14.97 -2.19 12.05
CA LYS A 113 -15.42 -1.54 10.81
C LYS A 113 -14.97 -2.31 9.57
N GLU A 114 -14.00 -3.20 9.75
CA GLU A 114 -13.51 -4.15 8.77
C GLU A 114 -13.35 -5.51 9.46
N GLU A 115 -13.74 -6.59 8.79
CA GLU A 115 -13.64 -7.98 9.31
C GLU A 115 -12.72 -8.85 8.45
N ARG A 116 -12.42 -8.41 7.23
CA ARG A 116 -11.59 -9.15 6.26
C ARG A 116 -10.13 -9.03 6.69
N LEU A 117 -9.57 -10.09 7.27
CA LEU A 117 -8.17 -10.14 7.71
C LEU A 117 -7.15 -10.35 6.59
N ASN A 118 -7.61 -10.58 5.35
CA ASN A 118 -6.77 -10.94 4.21
C ASN A 118 -6.51 -9.78 3.23
N LEU A 119 -6.86 -8.54 3.57
CA LEU A 119 -6.72 -7.42 2.65
C LEU A 119 -5.25 -6.95 2.46
N CYS A 120 -4.36 -7.25 3.41
CA CYS A 120 -2.93 -6.92 3.30
C CYS A 120 -2.22 -7.86 2.32
N ALA A 121 -2.44 -7.64 1.02
CA ALA A 121 -1.86 -8.47 -0.04
C ALA A 121 -0.31 -8.54 -0.02
N PRO A 122 0.43 -7.45 0.27
CA PRO A 122 1.89 -7.54 0.36
C PRO A 122 2.40 -8.38 1.53
N GLY A 123 1.65 -8.43 2.63
CA GLY A 123 1.96 -9.24 3.80
C GLY A 123 1.64 -10.73 3.61
N GLY A 124 0.72 -11.02 2.68
CA GLY A 124 0.38 -12.38 2.26
C GLY A 124 -0.09 -13.27 3.41
N LYS A 125 0.20 -14.56 3.29
CA LYS A 125 -0.30 -15.60 4.21
C LYS A 125 0.24 -15.45 5.64
N GLU A 126 1.46 -14.97 5.79
CA GLU A 126 2.07 -14.78 7.12
C GLU A 126 1.36 -13.68 7.91
N THR A 127 1.13 -12.52 7.30
CA THR A 127 0.33 -11.45 7.90
C THR A 127 -1.08 -11.94 8.20
N GLN A 128 -1.74 -12.64 7.29
CA GLN A 128 -3.09 -13.15 7.52
C GLN A 128 -3.16 -14.07 8.75
N ARG A 129 -2.18 -14.97 8.92
CA ARG A 129 -2.11 -15.86 10.10
C ARG A 129 -1.90 -15.08 11.38
N MET A 130 -1.00 -14.10 11.37
CA MET A 130 -0.74 -13.27 12.55
C MET A 130 -1.97 -12.44 12.94
N LEU A 131 -2.65 -11.83 11.96
CA LEU A 131 -3.90 -11.12 12.19
C LEU A 131 -5.01 -12.04 12.73
N LYS A 132 -5.12 -13.27 12.21
CA LYS A 132 -6.06 -14.28 12.76
C LYS A 132 -5.74 -14.64 14.21
N ALA A 133 -4.47 -14.81 14.56
CA ALA A 133 -4.05 -15.10 15.92
C ALA A 133 -4.44 -13.95 16.88
N LEU A 134 -4.18 -12.70 16.48
CA LEU A 134 -4.55 -11.51 17.25
C LEU A 134 -6.07 -11.29 17.31
N ALA A 135 -6.82 -11.65 16.26
CA ALA A 135 -8.27 -11.50 16.22
C ALA A 135 -9.02 -12.41 17.22
N VAL A 136 -8.37 -13.47 17.73
CA VAL A 136 -8.90 -14.25 18.86
C VAL A 136 -9.03 -13.37 20.11
N GLU A 137 -8.08 -12.47 20.34
CA GLU A 137 -8.10 -11.52 21.47
C GLU A 137 -9.26 -10.51 21.33
N LEU A 138 -9.63 -10.10 20.11
CA LEU A 138 -10.80 -9.24 19.84
C LEU A 138 -12.14 -9.89 20.21
N SER A 139 -12.17 -11.23 20.30
CA SER A 139 -13.37 -12.00 20.60
C SER A 139 -13.47 -12.36 22.09
N ALA A 140 -12.45 -12.04 22.90
CA ALA A 140 -12.44 -12.30 24.33
C ALA A 140 -13.32 -11.30 25.11
N PRO A 141 -13.88 -11.68 26.29
CA PRO A 141 -14.79 -10.84 27.08
C PRO A 141 -14.21 -9.47 27.49
N GLU A 142 -12.90 -9.41 27.74
CA GLU A 142 -12.19 -8.17 28.08
C GLU A 142 -12.02 -7.26 26.85
N GLY A 143 -11.77 -7.83 25.67
CA GLY A 143 -11.71 -7.10 24.40
C GLY A 143 -13.03 -6.44 24.01
N GLY A 144 -14.16 -7.03 24.44
CA GLY A 144 -15.50 -6.45 24.26
C GLY A 144 -15.74 -5.13 24.99
N LYS A 145 -15.12 -4.94 26.18
CA LYS A 145 -15.21 -3.67 26.93
C LYS A 145 -14.39 -2.57 26.27
N VAL A 146 -13.16 -2.89 25.85
CA VAL A 146 -12.27 -1.97 25.14
C VAL A 146 -12.89 -1.52 23.80
N LEU A 147 -13.58 -2.43 23.10
CA LEU A 147 -14.30 -2.12 21.85
C LEU A 147 -15.45 -1.13 22.08
N ALA A 148 -16.17 -1.24 23.20
CA ALA A 148 -17.27 -0.32 23.54
C ALA A 148 -16.75 1.11 23.79
N GLU A 149 -15.61 1.24 24.47
CA GLU A 149 -14.92 2.53 24.69
C GLU A 149 -14.38 3.11 23.37
N ALA A 150 -13.80 2.28 22.48
CA ALA A 150 -13.29 2.70 21.18
C ALA A 150 -14.38 3.27 20.26
N LYS A 151 -15.58 2.67 20.30
CA LYS A 151 -16.75 3.16 19.55
C LYS A 151 -17.25 4.52 20.06
N ALA A 152 -17.10 4.82 21.35
CA ALA A 152 -17.55 6.08 21.95
C ALA A 152 -16.64 7.28 21.60
N LEU A 153 -15.39 7.03 21.18
CA LEU A 153 -14.41 8.05 20.81
C LEU A 153 -14.36 8.37 19.30
N ALA A 154 -15.15 7.67 18.48
CA ALA A 154 -15.32 8.01 17.06
C ALA A 154 -16.38 9.13 16.90
N PRO A 155 -16.21 10.09 15.97
CA PRO A 155 -17.20 11.15 15.75
C PRO A 155 -18.57 10.53 15.40
N SER A 156 -19.59 10.91 16.18
CA SER A 156 -20.93 10.34 16.12
C SER A 156 -21.76 10.99 15.03
N VAL A 157 -22.22 10.18 14.06
CA VAL A 157 -23.41 10.50 13.27
C VAL A 157 -24.57 9.75 13.94
N GLY A 158 -25.42 10.52 14.62
CA GLY A 158 -26.45 10.01 15.51
C GLY A 158 -27.56 9.24 14.80
N GLY A 159 -27.98 8.14 15.42
CA GLY A 159 -29.21 7.43 15.12
C GLY A 159 -30.07 7.32 16.37
N ASN A 160 -31.36 7.11 16.16
CA ASN A 160 -32.24 6.56 17.19
C ASN A 160 -33.24 5.62 16.49
N PHE A 161 -33.17 4.30 16.72
CA PHE A 161 -34.29 3.38 16.54
C PHE A 161 -34.10 2.10 17.36
N GLY A 162 -35.20 1.65 17.96
CA GLY A 162 -35.36 0.34 18.56
C GLY A 162 -35.64 -0.76 17.54
N VAL A 163 -34.99 -1.90 17.80
CA VAL A 163 -35.23 -3.34 17.48
C VAL A 163 -36.29 -3.73 16.42
N ALA A 164 -35.83 -4.43 15.36
CA ALA A 164 -36.31 -5.75 14.91
C ALA A 164 -35.41 -6.33 13.78
N LEU A 165 -35.23 -7.65 13.77
CA LEU A 165 -34.38 -8.42 12.85
C LEU A 165 -34.84 -8.32 11.38
N GLU A 166 -33.99 -7.77 10.51
CA GLU A 166 -33.74 -8.15 9.09
C GLU A 166 -32.92 -7.04 8.41
N SER A 167 -31.62 -7.25 8.19
CA SER A 167 -30.78 -6.70 7.09
C SER A 167 -29.27 -6.73 7.46
N LEU A 168 -28.45 -7.11 6.47
CA LEU A 168 -26.98 -7.12 6.48
C LEU A 168 -26.39 -5.72 6.76
N PRO A 169 -25.09 -5.60 7.13
CA PRO A 169 -24.55 -4.42 7.79
C PRO A 169 -24.72 -3.15 6.96
N VAL A 170 -25.07 -2.07 7.66
CA VAL A 170 -25.19 -0.70 7.15
C VAL A 170 -23.93 -0.35 6.35
N ALA A 171 -24.12 -0.08 5.06
CA ALA A 171 -23.05 0.44 4.21
C ALA A 171 -22.49 1.70 4.87
N ALA A 172 -21.19 1.69 5.18
CA ALA A 172 -20.45 2.92 5.39
C ALA A 172 -20.74 3.86 4.20
N ASP A 173 -20.60 5.18 4.37
CA ASP A 173 -20.54 6.07 3.21
C ASP A 173 -19.32 5.66 2.37
N LEU A 174 -19.54 4.78 1.39
CA LEU A 174 -18.50 4.19 0.54
C LEU A 174 -17.98 5.21 -0.50
N GLY A 175 -18.47 6.45 -0.42
CA GLY A 175 -18.13 7.55 -1.30
C GLY A 175 -18.69 7.38 -2.71
N ARG A 176 -18.10 8.14 -3.64
CA ARG A 176 -18.45 8.12 -5.06
C ARG A 176 -17.98 6.81 -5.71
N ARG A 177 -18.78 6.26 -6.64
CA ARG A 177 -18.36 5.11 -7.46
C ARG A 177 -17.03 5.40 -8.16
N GLY A 178 -16.18 4.40 -8.24
CA GLY A 178 -14.84 4.47 -8.82
C GLY A 178 -13.78 5.04 -7.88
N ARG A 179 -14.12 5.37 -6.62
CA ARG A 179 -13.17 5.88 -5.61
C ARG A 179 -12.83 4.88 -4.50
N SER A 180 -13.36 3.66 -4.58
CA SER A 180 -13.06 2.57 -3.65
C SER A 180 -13.21 1.21 -4.34
N ARG A 181 -12.58 0.19 -3.76
CA ARG A 181 -12.69 -1.19 -4.26
C ARG A 181 -14.09 -1.78 -4.06
N GLU A 182 -14.86 -1.26 -3.12
CA GLU A 182 -16.24 -1.68 -2.83
C GLU A 182 -17.22 -1.18 -3.90
N LEU A 183 -16.95 -0.01 -4.50
CA LEU A 183 -17.78 0.59 -5.54
C LEU A 183 -17.01 0.80 -6.85
N PRO A 184 -16.50 -0.25 -7.50
CA PRO A 184 -15.77 -0.10 -8.75
C PRO A 184 -16.71 0.35 -9.88
N VAL A 185 -16.11 0.88 -10.95
CA VAL A 185 -16.78 1.13 -12.23
C VAL A 185 -16.03 0.43 -13.36
N GLU A 186 -16.51 0.55 -14.58
CA GLU A 186 -15.82 0.02 -15.76
C GLU A 186 -15.05 1.11 -16.48
N ALA A 187 -13.85 0.78 -16.97
CA ALA A 187 -13.07 1.59 -17.89
C ALA A 187 -12.69 0.76 -19.12
N ALA A 188 -12.62 1.41 -20.28
CA ALA A 188 -12.22 0.76 -21.51
C ALA A 188 -10.69 0.70 -21.59
N PHE A 189 -10.15 -0.49 -21.84
CA PHE A 189 -8.73 -0.68 -22.10
C PHE A 189 -8.42 -0.23 -23.53
N LEU A 190 -7.55 0.76 -23.67
CA LEU A 190 -7.19 1.32 -24.97
C LEU A 190 -6.13 0.49 -25.66
N GLY A 191 -5.14 0.02 -24.90
CA GLY A 191 -4.06 -0.75 -25.46
C GLY A 191 -2.85 -0.81 -24.54
N ARG A 192 -1.80 -1.42 -25.09
CA ARG A 192 -0.51 -1.55 -24.43
C ARG A 192 0.62 -1.48 -25.44
N ARG A 193 1.77 -1.00 -25.00
CA ARG A 193 3.01 -0.98 -25.78
C ARG A 193 4.17 -1.44 -24.92
N LEU A 194 5.00 -2.32 -25.46
CA LEU A 194 6.19 -2.79 -24.76
C LEU A 194 7.17 -1.62 -24.56
N LEU A 195 7.66 -1.46 -23.35
CA LEU A 195 8.65 -0.43 -22.99
C LEU A 195 10.08 -0.92 -23.15
N ASN A 196 10.31 -2.22 -22.94
CA ASN A 196 11.61 -2.81 -23.15
C ASN A 196 11.91 -2.96 -24.66
N ALA A 197 13.17 -2.80 -25.03
CA ALA A 197 13.66 -3.16 -26.36
C ALA A 197 13.87 -4.68 -26.48
N PRO A 198 13.88 -5.23 -27.71
CA PRO A 198 14.17 -6.64 -27.93
C PRO A 198 15.50 -7.06 -27.30
N GLY A 199 15.49 -8.14 -26.50
CA GLY A 199 16.67 -8.63 -25.78
C GLY A 199 16.66 -8.38 -24.28
N SER A 200 15.69 -7.63 -23.75
CA SER A 200 15.48 -7.55 -22.30
C SER A 200 15.08 -8.90 -21.69
N GLU A 201 15.50 -9.13 -20.44
CA GLU A 201 15.02 -10.23 -19.60
C GLU A 201 13.67 -9.90 -18.91
N LYS A 202 13.18 -8.68 -19.09
CA LYS A 202 11.96 -8.14 -18.50
C LYS A 202 10.95 -7.80 -19.60
N GLU A 203 9.69 -7.78 -19.19
CA GLU A 203 8.57 -7.53 -20.08
C GLU A 203 7.63 -6.52 -19.42
N THR A 204 7.98 -5.24 -19.53
CA THR A 204 7.26 -4.12 -18.94
C THR A 204 6.48 -3.37 -20.01
N TRP A 205 5.22 -3.08 -19.71
CA TRP A 205 4.27 -2.49 -20.63
C TRP A 205 3.85 -1.09 -20.17
N HIS A 206 3.78 -0.18 -21.12
CA HIS A 206 2.93 1.00 -21.02
C HIS A 206 1.50 0.56 -21.31
N VAL A 207 0.56 0.84 -20.41
CA VAL A 207 -0.84 0.40 -20.51
C VAL A 207 -1.75 1.60 -20.40
N GLU A 208 -2.76 1.70 -21.25
CA GLU A 208 -3.67 2.85 -21.32
C GLU A 208 -5.14 2.46 -21.14
N PHE A 209 -5.89 3.33 -20.46
CA PHE A 209 -7.33 3.25 -20.25
C PHE A 209 -8.01 4.56 -20.63
N ASP A 210 -9.23 4.44 -21.15
CA ASP A 210 -10.16 5.54 -21.34
C ASP A 210 -11.11 5.62 -20.14
N LEU A 211 -11.13 6.80 -19.52
CA LEU A 211 -11.95 7.15 -18.38
C LEU A 211 -13.14 8.03 -18.72
N ALA A 212 -13.29 8.51 -19.97
CA ALA A 212 -14.30 9.50 -20.36
C ALA A 212 -15.74 9.07 -19.98
N GLU A 213 -16.08 7.79 -20.17
CA GLU A 213 -17.39 7.22 -19.82
C GLU A 213 -17.46 6.67 -18.38
N SER A 214 -16.32 6.56 -17.69
CA SER A 214 -16.24 5.93 -16.36
C SER A 214 -16.75 6.85 -15.25
N GLY A 215 -16.71 8.17 -15.49
CA GLY A 215 -16.96 9.20 -14.50
C GLY A 215 -15.86 9.33 -13.44
N ILE A 216 -14.78 8.54 -13.50
CA ILE A 216 -13.66 8.62 -12.58
C ILE A 216 -12.77 9.82 -12.92
N ASP A 217 -12.32 10.48 -11.87
CA ASP A 217 -11.26 11.47 -11.83
C ASP A 217 -10.12 11.00 -10.91
N TYR A 218 -8.91 11.52 -11.10
CA TYR A 218 -7.73 11.14 -10.32
C TYR A 218 -6.74 12.29 -10.23
N GLU A 219 -5.82 12.23 -9.28
CA GLU A 219 -4.71 13.17 -9.14
C GLU A 219 -3.37 12.45 -9.34
N VAL A 220 -2.31 13.18 -9.71
CA VAL A 220 -1.00 12.55 -9.83
C VAL A 220 -0.50 12.11 -8.46
N GLY A 221 -0.01 10.87 -8.39
CA GLY A 221 0.34 10.19 -7.14
C GLY A 221 -0.66 9.12 -6.74
N ASP A 222 -1.91 9.22 -7.20
CA ASP A 222 -2.92 8.19 -6.98
C ASP A 222 -2.54 6.84 -7.62
N SER A 223 -3.16 5.78 -7.11
CA SER A 223 -3.06 4.42 -7.65
C SER A 223 -4.34 4.00 -8.35
N PHE A 224 -4.21 3.23 -9.43
CA PHE A 224 -5.34 2.64 -10.14
C PHE A 224 -5.48 1.16 -9.78
N GLY A 225 -6.61 0.83 -9.17
CA GLY A 225 -6.97 -0.53 -8.81
C GLY A 225 -7.69 -1.25 -9.92
N ILE A 226 -7.19 -2.42 -10.29
CA ILE A 226 -7.74 -3.23 -11.38
C ILE A 226 -8.14 -4.59 -10.83
N PHE A 227 -9.39 -5.00 -11.08
CA PHE A 227 -9.83 -6.37 -10.83
C PHE A 227 -9.44 -7.25 -12.02
N PRO A 228 -8.48 -8.17 -11.86
CA PRO A 228 -8.01 -8.99 -12.96
C PRO A 228 -8.90 -10.22 -13.14
N ARG A 229 -8.56 -11.06 -14.13
CA ARG A 229 -9.14 -12.39 -14.29
C ARG A 229 -8.04 -13.45 -14.38
N ASN A 230 -8.30 -14.62 -13.82
CA ASN A 230 -7.40 -15.75 -13.89
C ASN A 230 -7.22 -16.24 -15.33
N ASP A 231 -6.07 -16.84 -15.62
CA ASP A 231 -5.86 -17.51 -16.90
C ASP A 231 -6.84 -18.68 -17.07
N LEU A 232 -7.52 -18.75 -18.22
CA LEU A 232 -8.50 -19.82 -18.49
C LEU A 232 -7.83 -21.20 -18.56
N GLY A 233 -6.58 -21.28 -19.02
CA GLY A 233 -5.83 -22.53 -19.02
C GLY A 233 -5.54 -23.06 -17.61
N LEU A 234 -5.25 -22.17 -16.66
CA LEU A 234 -5.13 -22.53 -15.23
C LEU A 234 -6.48 -22.97 -14.65
N VAL A 235 -7.55 -22.24 -14.93
CA VAL A 235 -8.91 -22.58 -14.49
C VAL A 235 -9.30 -23.99 -14.96
N ASP A 236 -9.05 -24.30 -16.22
CA ASP A 236 -9.41 -25.58 -16.81
C ASP A 236 -8.63 -26.75 -16.21
N GLN A 237 -7.34 -26.54 -15.91
CA GLN A 237 -6.54 -27.52 -15.21
C GLN A 237 -7.06 -27.80 -13.79
N VAL A 238 -7.49 -26.76 -13.05
CA VAL A 238 -8.10 -26.94 -11.73
C VAL A 238 -9.40 -27.74 -11.83
N ILE A 239 -10.30 -27.40 -12.76
CA ILE A 239 -11.57 -28.11 -12.96
C ILE A 239 -11.31 -29.57 -13.34
N ALA A 240 -10.35 -29.83 -14.24
CA ALA A 240 -9.97 -31.17 -14.64
C ALA A 240 -9.44 -32.00 -13.46
N MET A 241 -8.62 -31.42 -12.58
CA MET A 241 -8.11 -32.10 -11.38
C MET A 241 -9.22 -32.49 -10.40
N LEU A 242 -10.30 -31.71 -10.32
CA LEU A 242 -11.48 -32.04 -9.52
C LEU A 242 -12.34 -33.12 -10.19
N GLY A 243 -12.21 -33.32 -11.51
CA GLY A 243 -13.14 -34.14 -12.29
C GLY A 243 -14.55 -33.55 -12.37
N ALA A 244 -14.67 -32.22 -12.25
CA ALA A 244 -15.95 -31.50 -12.28
C ALA A 244 -16.31 -31.03 -13.70
N SER A 245 -17.60 -30.78 -13.95
CA SER A 245 -18.04 -30.09 -15.16
C SER A 245 -17.74 -28.59 -15.07
N PRO A 246 -17.21 -27.93 -16.11
CA PRO A 246 -17.04 -26.48 -16.12
C PRO A 246 -18.38 -25.72 -16.05
N GLU A 247 -19.47 -26.40 -16.42
CA GLU A 247 -20.84 -25.90 -16.42
C GLU A 247 -21.57 -26.15 -15.09
N LEU A 248 -20.94 -26.84 -14.13
CA LEU A 248 -21.52 -27.05 -12.81
C LEU A 248 -21.91 -25.70 -12.20
N GLU A 249 -23.17 -25.57 -11.79
CA GLU A 249 -23.66 -24.35 -11.16
C GLU A 249 -23.42 -24.37 -9.66
N ILE A 250 -22.81 -23.29 -9.17
CA ILE A 250 -22.62 -23.01 -7.75
C ILE A 250 -23.22 -21.62 -7.52
N ARG A 251 -24.23 -21.54 -6.66
CA ARG A 251 -24.94 -20.28 -6.34
C ARG A 251 -25.42 -19.53 -7.59
N GLY A 252 -25.94 -20.28 -8.58
CA GLY A 252 -26.46 -19.75 -9.84
C GLY A 252 -25.41 -19.24 -10.84
N ARG A 253 -24.11 -19.55 -10.64
CA ARG A 253 -23.04 -19.26 -11.60
C ARG A 253 -22.23 -20.50 -11.94
N LYS A 254 -21.75 -20.58 -13.18
CA LYS A 254 -20.90 -21.67 -13.66
C LYS A 254 -19.56 -21.68 -12.93
N LEU A 255 -19.08 -22.86 -12.53
CA LEU A 255 -17.79 -23.08 -11.88
C LEU A 255 -16.64 -22.41 -12.63
N ARG A 256 -16.59 -22.58 -13.96
CA ARG A 256 -15.54 -21.96 -14.80
C ARG A 256 -15.51 -20.44 -14.65
N ARG A 257 -16.68 -19.80 -14.55
CA ARG A 257 -16.77 -18.34 -14.39
C ARG A 257 -16.31 -17.89 -13.00
N ILE A 258 -16.74 -18.60 -11.95
CA ILE A 258 -16.33 -18.31 -10.56
C ILE A 258 -14.81 -18.37 -10.43
N LEU A 259 -14.18 -19.45 -10.91
CA LEU A 259 -12.72 -19.60 -10.86
C LEU A 259 -11.99 -18.62 -11.78
N HIS A 260 -12.63 -18.13 -12.84
CA HIS A 260 -12.04 -17.13 -13.74
C HIS A 260 -12.07 -15.71 -13.17
N GLU A 261 -13.18 -15.30 -12.54
CA GLU A 261 -13.46 -13.90 -12.23
C GLU A 261 -13.41 -13.57 -10.72
N GLU A 262 -13.58 -14.55 -9.83
CA GLU A 262 -13.96 -14.25 -8.43
C GLU A 262 -13.04 -14.85 -7.38
N ILE A 263 -12.35 -15.94 -7.70
CA ILE A 263 -11.58 -16.72 -6.72
C ILE A 263 -10.09 -16.64 -7.03
N SER A 264 -9.27 -16.48 -6.00
CA SER A 264 -7.82 -16.55 -6.10
C SER A 264 -7.38 -18.00 -6.29
N LEU A 265 -6.65 -18.25 -7.38
CA LEU A 265 -5.97 -19.53 -7.64
C LEU A 265 -4.48 -19.50 -7.27
N GLY A 266 -4.06 -18.46 -6.53
CA GLY A 266 -2.71 -18.28 -6.02
C GLY A 266 -2.40 -19.22 -4.86
N GLN A 267 -1.62 -18.74 -3.89
CA GLN A 267 -1.19 -19.52 -2.73
C GLN A 267 -2.40 -20.17 -2.02
N ALA A 268 -2.29 -21.47 -1.75
CA ALA A 268 -3.35 -22.25 -1.13
C ALA A 268 -3.60 -21.78 0.33
N PRO A 269 -4.86 -21.42 0.67
CA PRO A 269 -5.21 -21.00 2.03
C PRO A 269 -5.24 -22.18 2.99
N ASP A 270 -5.14 -21.90 4.29
CA ASP A 270 -5.16 -22.93 5.33
C ASP A 270 -6.45 -23.75 5.34
N ALA A 271 -7.60 -23.11 5.07
CA ALA A 271 -8.90 -23.76 4.97
C ALA A 271 -8.95 -24.86 3.88
N LEU A 272 -8.19 -24.70 2.78
CA LEU A 272 -8.10 -25.74 1.74
C LEU A 272 -7.41 -27.00 2.29
N PHE A 273 -6.34 -26.82 3.07
CA PHE A 273 -5.65 -27.93 3.72
C PHE A 273 -6.49 -28.56 4.84
N GLU A 274 -7.28 -27.77 5.56
CA GLU A 274 -8.26 -28.30 6.52
C GLU A 274 -9.28 -29.21 5.83
N LEU A 275 -9.89 -28.75 4.73
CA LEU A 275 -10.80 -29.56 3.92
C LEU A 275 -10.13 -30.87 3.47
N PHE A 276 -8.92 -30.78 2.92
CA PHE A 276 -8.18 -31.97 2.46
C PHE A 276 -7.92 -32.95 3.61
N SER A 277 -7.74 -32.46 4.84
CA SER A 277 -7.56 -33.30 6.02
C SER A 277 -8.83 -34.07 6.43
N TYR A 278 -10.01 -33.57 6.08
CA TYR A 278 -11.29 -34.24 6.33
C TYR A 278 -11.63 -35.30 5.28
N VAL A 279 -11.18 -35.10 4.04
CA VAL A 279 -11.50 -35.99 2.91
C VAL A 279 -10.33 -36.91 2.50
N SER A 280 -9.30 -37.02 3.34
CA SER A 280 -8.16 -37.91 3.14
C SER A 280 -7.88 -38.80 4.36
N GLY A 281 -7.07 -39.85 4.16
CA GLY A 281 -6.62 -40.76 5.21
C GLY A 281 -5.10 -40.90 5.29
N GLY A 282 -4.63 -41.61 6.32
CA GLY A 282 -3.21 -41.98 6.48
C GLY A 282 -2.24 -40.79 6.47
N ALA A 283 -1.09 -40.97 5.83
CA ALA A 283 -0.03 -39.97 5.75
C ALA A 283 -0.47 -38.66 5.09
N ALA A 284 -1.37 -38.73 4.10
CA ALA A 284 -1.90 -37.54 3.42
C ALA A 284 -2.71 -36.65 4.37
N ARG A 285 -3.55 -37.26 5.22
CA ARG A 285 -4.31 -36.52 6.23
C ARG A 285 -3.39 -35.81 7.23
N LEU A 286 -2.35 -36.49 7.71
CA LEU A 286 -1.38 -35.90 8.64
C LEU A 286 -0.67 -34.71 8.00
N LYS A 287 -0.26 -34.85 6.74
CA LYS A 287 0.36 -33.78 5.97
C LYS A 287 -0.56 -32.58 5.76
N ALA A 288 -1.82 -32.82 5.39
CA ALA A 288 -2.81 -31.76 5.23
C ALA A 288 -3.06 -31.00 6.55
N LYS A 289 -3.12 -31.71 7.69
CA LYS A 289 -3.23 -31.08 9.01
C LYS A 289 -2.03 -30.21 9.37
N ALA A 290 -0.82 -30.67 9.07
CA ALA A 290 0.40 -29.89 9.31
C ALA A 290 0.37 -28.57 8.52
N LEU A 291 0.08 -28.65 7.21
CA LEU A 291 -0.02 -27.47 6.34
C LEU A 291 -1.12 -26.49 6.77
N ALA A 292 -2.27 -26.99 7.22
CA ALA A 292 -3.36 -26.17 7.77
C ALA A 292 -2.94 -25.37 9.01
N ARG A 293 -2.07 -25.92 9.85
CA ARG A 293 -1.49 -25.23 11.02
C ARG A 293 -0.31 -24.34 10.68
N GLY A 294 0.10 -24.34 9.41
CA GLY A 294 1.23 -23.57 8.94
C GLY A 294 2.60 -24.18 9.14
N GLU A 295 2.65 -25.45 9.50
CA GLU A 295 3.85 -26.26 9.40
C GLU A 295 4.16 -26.53 7.91
N ASP A 296 5.43 -26.79 7.59
CA ASP A 296 5.87 -27.11 6.22
C ASP A 296 6.65 -28.42 6.22
N PRO A 297 5.97 -29.58 6.34
CA PRO A 297 6.64 -30.88 6.54
C PRO A 297 7.53 -31.31 5.37
N ASP A 298 7.31 -30.74 4.17
CA ASP A 298 8.08 -31.06 2.96
C ASP A 298 8.97 -29.88 2.50
N GLY A 299 8.93 -28.73 3.18
CA GLY A 299 9.70 -27.53 2.80
C GLY A 299 9.24 -26.88 1.48
N ASP A 300 7.99 -27.11 1.05
CA ASP A 300 7.47 -26.67 -0.25
C ASP A 300 6.21 -25.81 -0.16
N ALA A 301 5.74 -25.44 1.05
CA ALA A 301 4.48 -24.71 1.25
C ALA A 301 4.42 -23.38 0.49
N ALA A 302 5.54 -22.66 0.38
CA ALA A 302 5.64 -21.43 -0.41
C ALA A 302 5.37 -21.65 -1.92
N SER A 303 5.56 -22.88 -2.39
CA SER A 303 5.29 -23.27 -3.78
C SER A 303 3.86 -23.76 -4.01
N LEU A 304 3.02 -23.92 -2.98
CA LEU A 304 1.69 -24.50 -3.16
C LEU A 304 0.65 -23.44 -3.52
N ASP A 305 0.36 -23.31 -4.82
CA ASP A 305 -0.88 -22.69 -5.29
C ASP A 305 -2.02 -23.74 -5.37
N VAL A 306 -3.25 -23.32 -5.68
CA VAL A 306 -4.41 -24.23 -5.69
C VAL A 306 -4.18 -25.47 -6.57
N LEU A 307 -3.65 -25.28 -7.78
CA LEU A 307 -3.38 -26.40 -8.70
C LEU A 307 -2.24 -27.29 -8.18
N ALA A 308 -1.15 -26.71 -7.65
CA ALA A 308 -0.06 -27.48 -7.08
C ALA A 308 -0.52 -28.28 -5.85
N THR A 309 -1.42 -27.73 -5.03
CA THR A 309 -2.03 -28.43 -3.91
C THR A 309 -2.86 -29.62 -4.38
N LEU A 310 -3.67 -29.48 -5.43
CA LEU A 310 -4.40 -30.61 -6.02
C LEU A 310 -3.46 -31.70 -6.56
N HIS A 311 -2.33 -31.32 -7.17
CA HIS A 311 -1.31 -32.29 -7.59
C HIS A 311 -0.58 -32.96 -6.41
N LYS A 312 -0.40 -32.25 -5.29
CA LYS A 312 0.25 -32.80 -4.09
C LYS A 312 -0.63 -33.82 -3.37
N PHE A 313 -1.94 -33.69 -3.48
CA PHE A 313 -2.94 -34.61 -2.91
C PHE A 313 -3.82 -35.22 -4.02
N PRO A 314 -3.25 -35.99 -4.97
CA PRO A 314 -3.97 -36.42 -6.17
C PRO A 314 -5.15 -37.37 -5.89
N GLN A 315 -5.16 -38.02 -4.73
CA GLN A 315 -6.25 -38.87 -4.25
C GLN A 315 -7.43 -38.09 -3.66
N VAL A 316 -7.27 -36.78 -3.43
CA VAL A 316 -8.30 -35.91 -2.84
C VAL A 316 -9.07 -35.21 -3.96
N ARG A 317 -10.37 -35.47 -4.04
CA ARG A 317 -11.29 -34.82 -5.00
C ARG A 317 -12.52 -34.30 -4.27
N PRO A 318 -12.42 -33.14 -3.59
CA PRO A 318 -13.57 -32.56 -2.93
C PRO A 318 -14.61 -32.12 -3.98
N HIS A 319 -15.86 -31.99 -3.55
CA HIS A 319 -16.88 -31.34 -4.38
C HIS A 319 -16.43 -29.91 -4.71
N ALA A 320 -16.69 -29.46 -5.94
CA ALA A 320 -16.19 -28.16 -6.41
C ALA A 320 -16.72 -26.98 -5.59
N GLU A 321 -17.95 -27.05 -5.09
CA GLU A 321 -18.51 -26.04 -4.19
C GLU A 321 -17.75 -25.96 -2.86
N ALA A 322 -17.45 -27.11 -2.23
CA ALA A 322 -16.66 -27.14 -1.01
C ALA A 322 -15.24 -26.60 -1.24
N LEU A 323 -14.64 -26.87 -2.40
CA LEU A 323 -13.37 -26.26 -2.76
C LEU A 323 -13.50 -24.73 -2.82
N VAL A 324 -14.45 -24.21 -3.61
CA VAL A 324 -14.67 -22.77 -3.78
C VAL A 324 -14.87 -22.06 -2.44
N GLU A 325 -15.59 -22.66 -1.50
CA GLU A 325 -15.83 -22.10 -0.16
C GLU A 325 -14.58 -22.02 0.72
N THR A 326 -13.54 -22.82 0.45
CA THR A 326 -12.26 -22.74 1.16
C THR A 326 -11.28 -21.74 0.57
N LEU A 327 -11.53 -21.27 -0.66
CA LEU A 327 -10.63 -20.38 -1.39
C LEU A 327 -10.94 -18.91 -1.11
N GLU A 328 -9.94 -18.05 -1.30
CA GLU A 328 -10.10 -16.61 -1.07
C GLU A 328 -10.64 -15.88 -2.30
N PRO A 329 -11.39 -14.77 -2.11
CA PRO A 329 -11.78 -13.91 -3.22
C PRO A 329 -10.57 -13.33 -3.95
N LEU A 330 -10.65 -13.26 -5.27
CA LEU A 330 -9.66 -12.61 -6.13
C LEU A 330 -9.58 -11.11 -5.80
N GLN A 331 -8.41 -10.67 -5.38
CA GLN A 331 -8.17 -9.28 -4.99
C GLN A 331 -7.80 -8.42 -6.20
N PRO A 332 -8.22 -7.13 -6.24
CA PRO A 332 -7.70 -6.20 -7.22
C PRO A 332 -6.21 -5.94 -7.00
N ARG A 333 -5.50 -5.46 -8.02
CA ARG A 333 -4.10 -5.01 -7.92
C ARG A 333 -4.02 -3.51 -8.16
N LEU A 334 -3.32 -2.79 -7.27
CA LEU A 334 -2.99 -1.39 -7.46
C LEU A 334 -1.76 -1.22 -8.35
N TYR A 335 -1.78 -0.18 -9.17
CA TYR A 335 -0.67 0.31 -9.97
C TYR A 335 -0.58 1.83 -9.81
N SER A 336 0.59 2.37 -9.46
CA SER A 336 0.80 3.82 -9.44
C SER A 336 0.53 4.40 -10.84
N ILE A 337 -0.27 5.46 -10.91
CA ILE A 337 -0.67 6.06 -12.19
C ILE A 337 0.53 6.76 -12.84
N SER A 338 0.73 6.55 -14.14
CA SER A 338 1.88 7.07 -14.90
C SER A 338 1.55 8.18 -15.91
N SER A 339 0.37 8.79 -15.80
CA SER A 339 -0.05 9.96 -16.58
C SER A 339 -0.64 11.06 -15.72
N SER A 340 -0.58 12.31 -16.18
CA SER A 340 -1.34 13.42 -15.59
C SER A 340 -2.68 13.63 -16.31
N PRO A 341 -3.79 13.87 -15.59
CA PRO A 341 -5.06 14.22 -16.20
C PRO A 341 -5.05 15.62 -16.84
N LYS A 342 -4.08 16.48 -16.46
CA LYS A 342 -3.86 17.79 -17.08
C LYS A 342 -3.02 17.73 -18.35
N HIS A 343 -2.31 16.61 -18.58
CA HIS A 343 -1.62 16.36 -19.83
C HIS A 343 -2.58 15.83 -20.90
N GLU A 344 -3.40 14.85 -20.54
CA GLU A 344 -4.46 14.36 -21.42
C GLU A 344 -5.70 13.96 -20.61
N ALA A 345 -6.75 14.76 -20.72
CA ALA A 345 -8.00 14.54 -19.98
C ALA A 345 -8.69 13.26 -20.43
N GLY A 346 -9.22 12.49 -19.47
CA GLY A 346 -9.93 11.24 -19.75
C GLY A 346 -9.02 10.06 -20.10
N ARG A 347 -7.70 10.22 -20.16
CA ARG A 347 -6.76 9.11 -20.34
C ARG A 347 -5.96 8.81 -19.10
N LEU A 348 -5.78 7.52 -18.82
CA LEU A 348 -4.96 7.03 -17.72
C LEU A 348 -3.93 6.04 -18.25
N ALA A 349 -2.67 6.24 -17.86
CA ALA A 349 -1.58 5.34 -18.19
C ALA A 349 -1.00 4.65 -16.95
N LEU A 350 -0.45 3.45 -17.14
CA LEU A 350 0.26 2.64 -16.14
C LEU A 350 1.59 2.13 -16.70
N THR A 351 2.50 1.77 -15.80
CA THR A 351 3.76 1.07 -16.13
C THR A 351 3.78 -0.29 -15.44
N VAL A 352 3.60 -1.38 -16.20
CA VAL A 352 3.28 -2.71 -15.66
C VAL A 352 4.34 -3.74 -16.05
N ASP A 353 5.10 -4.27 -15.09
CA ASP A 353 6.00 -5.42 -15.31
C ASP A 353 5.20 -6.73 -15.30
N ALA A 354 5.22 -7.46 -16.42
CA ALA A 354 4.55 -8.75 -16.56
C ALA A 354 5.30 -9.82 -15.77
N VAL A 355 4.67 -10.30 -14.69
CA VAL A 355 5.31 -11.25 -13.78
C VAL A 355 5.19 -12.65 -14.34
N ARG A 356 6.33 -13.25 -14.68
CA ARG A 356 6.43 -14.62 -15.17
C ARG A 356 7.61 -15.29 -14.49
N TYR A 357 7.40 -16.51 -14.00
CA TYR A 357 8.46 -17.28 -13.40
C TYR A 357 8.17 -18.77 -13.53
N VAL A 358 9.21 -19.58 -13.38
CA VAL A 358 9.07 -21.04 -13.33
C VAL A 358 9.17 -21.48 -11.88
N MET A 359 8.25 -22.33 -11.45
CA MET A 359 8.28 -22.94 -10.13
C MET A 359 8.12 -24.45 -10.28
N GLY A 360 9.17 -25.18 -9.92
CA GLY A 360 9.31 -26.59 -10.28
C GLY A 360 9.28 -26.77 -11.80
N LYS A 361 8.31 -27.53 -12.31
CA LYS A 361 8.14 -27.79 -13.76
C LYS A 361 7.09 -26.91 -14.44
N ARG A 362 6.41 -26.02 -13.70
CA ARG A 362 5.29 -25.23 -14.22
C ARG A 362 5.66 -23.75 -14.33
N ARG A 363 5.30 -23.14 -15.46
CA ARG A 363 5.29 -21.69 -15.64
C ARG A 363 4.15 -21.09 -14.83
N ARG A 364 4.44 -20.10 -14.01
CA ARG A 364 3.47 -19.29 -13.26
C ARG A 364 3.44 -17.87 -13.78
N LEU A 365 2.25 -17.28 -13.70
CA LEU A 365 1.94 -15.97 -14.22
C LEU A 365 1.35 -15.12 -13.09
N GLY A 366 1.78 -13.87 -12.98
CA GLY A 366 1.09 -12.89 -12.14
C GLY A 366 -0.28 -12.58 -12.73
N VAL A 367 -1.34 -12.70 -11.94
CA VAL A 367 -2.73 -12.65 -12.44
C VAL A 367 -3.02 -11.29 -13.10
N ALA A 368 -2.81 -10.18 -12.38
CA ALA A 368 -3.12 -8.84 -12.91
C ALA A 368 -2.17 -8.37 -14.01
N SER A 369 -0.85 -8.55 -13.83
CA SER A 369 0.11 -8.03 -14.79
C SER A 369 0.04 -8.76 -16.14
N THR A 370 -0.15 -10.08 -16.14
CA THR A 370 -0.35 -10.82 -17.41
C THR A 370 -1.76 -10.69 -17.97
N TYR A 371 -2.76 -10.35 -17.13
CA TYR A 371 -4.09 -9.97 -17.63
C TYR A 371 -3.98 -8.72 -18.51
N LEU A 372 -3.29 -7.69 -18.00
CA LEU A 372 -3.04 -6.45 -18.73
C LEU A 372 -2.06 -6.60 -19.90
N ALA A 373 -1.06 -7.48 -19.79
CA ALA A 373 -0.06 -7.70 -20.84
C ALA A 373 -0.54 -8.57 -22.00
N GLU A 374 -1.54 -9.43 -21.80
CA GLU A 374 -1.90 -10.45 -22.80
C GLU A 374 -3.40 -10.67 -23.00
N ARG A 375 -4.22 -10.64 -21.93
CA ARG A 375 -5.57 -11.24 -21.97
C ARG A 375 -6.72 -10.26 -22.14
N ILE A 376 -6.52 -8.98 -21.84
CA ILE A 376 -7.49 -7.95 -22.20
C ILE A 376 -7.13 -7.38 -23.58
N ASP A 377 -8.13 -7.31 -24.46
CA ASP A 377 -8.01 -6.72 -25.79
C ASP A 377 -8.41 -5.24 -25.78
N ALA A 378 -7.92 -4.49 -26.77
CA ALA A 378 -8.35 -3.11 -26.99
C ALA A 378 -9.88 -3.03 -27.15
N GLY A 379 -10.51 -2.08 -26.46
CA GLY A 379 -11.97 -1.96 -26.35
C GLY A 379 -12.60 -2.86 -25.27
N GLY A 380 -11.85 -3.79 -24.68
CA GLY A 380 -12.28 -4.58 -23.54
C GLY A 380 -12.53 -3.71 -22.31
N ARG A 381 -13.51 -4.09 -21.47
CA ARG A 381 -13.82 -3.37 -20.22
C ARG A 381 -13.24 -4.08 -19.01
N ALA A 382 -12.57 -3.32 -18.15
CA ALA A 382 -12.06 -3.79 -16.86
C ALA A 382 -12.81 -3.12 -15.71
N LYS A 383 -13.05 -3.87 -14.63
CA LYS A 383 -13.53 -3.29 -13.36
C LYS A 383 -12.37 -2.61 -12.66
N VAL A 384 -12.55 -1.33 -12.33
CA VAL A 384 -11.50 -0.45 -11.87
C VAL A 384 -11.97 0.53 -10.79
N PHE A 385 -11.03 1.10 -10.06
CA PHE A 385 -11.23 2.22 -9.15
C PHE A 385 -9.93 3.00 -8.98
N VAL A 386 -10.01 4.23 -8.50
CA VAL A 386 -8.88 5.05 -8.07
C VAL A 386 -8.76 4.97 -6.56
N GLN A 387 -7.59 4.54 -6.10
CA GLN A 387 -7.18 4.61 -4.71
C GLN A 387 -6.40 5.91 -4.51
N LYS A 388 -6.96 6.81 -3.70
CA LYS A 388 -6.33 8.09 -3.40
C LYS A 388 -5.00 7.86 -2.65
N ALA A 389 -3.96 8.56 -3.07
CA ALA A 389 -2.71 8.62 -2.31
C ALA A 389 -2.91 9.43 -1.01
N GLN A 390 -2.52 8.85 0.13
CA GLN A 390 -2.66 9.53 1.43
C GLN A 390 -1.52 10.54 1.65
N HIS A 391 -0.29 10.18 1.30
CA HIS A 391 0.91 10.98 1.56
C HIS A 391 1.90 10.98 0.39
N PHE A 392 1.39 10.90 -0.85
CA PHE A 392 2.22 10.87 -2.06
C PHE A 392 1.67 11.82 -3.13
N ALA A 393 2.00 13.10 -3.01
CA ALA A 393 1.49 14.17 -3.88
C ALA A 393 2.53 15.26 -4.13
N LEU A 394 2.40 15.98 -5.25
CA LEU A 394 3.25 17.13 -5.54
C LEU A 394 3.10 18.24 -4.48
N PRO A 395 4.13 19.07 -4.26
CA PRO A 395 4.04 20.20 -3.33
C PRO A 395 2.98 21.20 -3.82
N ALA A 396 2.22 21.77 -2.88
CA ALA A 396 1.21 22.79 -3.21
C ALA A 396 1.83 24.03 -3.88
N ASP A 397 3.06 24.39 -3.51
CA ASP A 397 3.83 25.44 -4.16
C ASP A 397 4.60 24.87 -5.38
N PRO A 398 4.23 25.23 -6.62
CA PRO A 398 4.87 24.72 -7.83
C PRO A 398 6.31 25.24 -8.02
N ALA A 399 6.76 26.23 -7.24
CA ALA A 399 8.14 26.69 -7.24
C ALA A 399 9.08 25.75 -6.46
N LYS A 400 8.55 24.86 -5.61
CA LYS A 400 9.37 23.93 -4.83
C LYS A 400 10.09 22.94 -5.75
N PRO A 401 11.42 22.75 -5.57
CA PRO A 401 12.15 21.69 -6.27
C PRO A 401 11.70 20.30 -5.83
N ILE A 402 11.75 19.32 -6.73
CA ILE A 402 11.48 17.93 -6.40
C ILE A 402 12.60 17.00 -6.86
N ILE A 403 12.89 16.01 -6.04
CA ILE A 403 13.81 14.91 -6.28
C ILE A 403 12.99 13.63 -6.33
N MET A 404 13.05 12.92 -7.44
CA MET A 404 12.25 11.74 -7.73
C MET A 404 13.18 10.54 -7.90
N ILE A 405 12.99 9.48 -7.13
CA ILE A 405 13.86 8.30 -7.10
C ILE A 405 13.00 7.07 -7.39
N GLY A 406 13.07 6.58 -8.63
CA GLY A 406 12.16 5.55 -9.13
C GLY A 406 12.79 4.61 -10.12
N PRO A 407 13.58 3.61 -9.68
CA PRO A 407 14.10 2.57 -10.56
C PRO A 407 12.99 1.62 -11.02
N GLY A 408 13.15 1.04 -12.22
CA GLY A 408 12.19 0.07 -12.74
C GLY A 408 10.81 0.68 -12.99
N THR A 409 9.76 -0.06 -12.61
CA THR A 409 8.37 0.44 -12.67
C THR A 409 8.09 1.59 -11.71
N GLY A 410 8.99 1.86 -10.74
CA GLY A 410 8.90 3.00 -9.82
C GLY A 410 8.98 4.36 -10.51
N ILE A 411 9.32 4.40 -11.81
CA ILE A 411 9.21 5.63 -12.63
C ILE A 411 7.77 6.08 -12.84
N ALA A 412 6.78 5.20 -12.67
CA ALA A 412 5.38 5.44 -13.00
C ALA A 412 4.86 6.80 -12.49
N PRO A 413 4.82 7.09 -11.17
CA PRO A 413 4.28 8.36 -10.69
C PRO A 413 5.14 9.56 -11.11
N PHE A 414 6.44 9.37 -11.35
CA PHE A 414 7.34 10.47 -11.74
C PHE A 414 7.14 10.91 -13.18
N ARG A 415 6.73 9.99 -14.06
CA ARG A 415 6.21 10.37 -15.38
C ARG A 415 4.97 11.26 -15.25
N ALA A 416 4.03 10.88 -14.39
CA ALA A 416 2.82 11.68 -14.12
C ALA A 416 3.18 13.06 -13.53
N PHE A 417 4.10 13.12 -12.57
CA PHE A 417 4.55 14.37 -11.95
C PHE A 417 5.20 15.33 -12.95
N LEU A 418 6.06 14.81 -13.84
CA LEU A 418 6.68 15.62 -14.88
C LEU A 418 5.65 16.17 -15.87
N GLN A 419 4.68 15.35 -16.28
CA GLN A 419 3.58 15.77 -17.14
C GLN A 419 2.69 16.83 -16.47
N GLU A 420 2.36 16.65 -15.19
CA GLU A 420 1.58 17.61 -14.41
C GLU A 420 2.30 18.95 -14.30
N ARG A 421 3.59 18.93 -13.93
CA ARG A 421 4.42 20.12 -13.78
C ARG A 421 4.65 20.86 -15.09
N GLU A 422 4.75 20.13 -16.20
CA GLU A 422 4.75 20.73 -17.54
C GLU A 422 3.41 21.41 -17.83
N ALA A 423 2.28 20.74 -17.59
CA ALA A 423 0.94 21.24 -17.89
C ALA A 423 0.59 22.51 -17.11
N ILE A 424 1.06 22.65 -15.86
CA ILE A 424 0.84 23.85 -15.03
C ILE A 424 1.98 24.88 -15.13
N ALA A 425 2.97 24.65 -16.02
CA ALA A 425 4.16 25.49 -16.15
C ALA A 425 4.89 25.77 -14.82
N ALA A 426 5.03 24.73 -13.98
CA ALA A 426 5.67 24.84 -12.68
C ALA A 426 7.13 25.30 -12.81
N SER A 427 7.52 26.33 -12.06
CA SER A 427 8.86 26.94 -12.15
C SER A 427 9.93 26.19 -11.35
N GLY A 428 9.54 25.38 -10.36
CA GLY A 428 10.48 24.64 -9.55
C GLY A 428 11.20 23.54 -10.35
N ARG A 429 12.44 23.26 -9.97
CA ARG A 429 13.31 22.30 -10.66
C ARG A 429 12.92 20.85 -10.40
N ASN A 430 13.15 19.98 -11.38
CA ASN A 430 12.81 18.56 -11.32
C ASN A 430 14.07 17.71 -11.53
N TRP A 431 14.36 16.79 -10.60
CA TRP A 431 15.45 15.85 -10.73
C TRP A 431 14.93 14.41 -10.63
N LEU A 432 15.13 13.63 -11.69
CA LEU A 432 14.82 12.20 -11.71
C LEU A 432 16.09 11.35 -11.56
N PHE A 433 16.09 10.44 -10.60
CA PHE A 433 16.97 9.28 -10.51
C PHE A 433 16.23 8.06 -11.04
N PHE A 434 16.67 7.55 -12.18
CA PHE A 434 16.14 6.35 -12.79
C PHE A 434 17.23 5.27 -12.84
N GLY A 435 16.84 4.02 -12.65
CA GLY A 435 17.76 2.91 -12.85
C GLY A 435 17.05 1.65 -13.30
N HIS A 436 17.79 0.81 -14.03
CA HIS A 436 17.32 -0.50 -14.45
C HIS A 436 18.51 -1.47 -14.63
N GLN A 437 18.26 -2.62 -15.23
CA GLN A 437 19.27 -3.61 -15.59
C GLN A 437 20.20 -3.08 -16.67
N ARG A 438 19.67 -2.74 -17.86
CA ARG A 438 20.52 -2.34 -19.00
C ARG A 438 19.98 -1.12 -19.75
N GLN A 439 20.86 -0.20 -20.13
CA GLN A 439 20.47 1.03 -20.82
C GLN A 439 19.78 0.75 -22.16
N ASP A 440 20.34 -0.13 -22.97
CA ASP A 440 19.89 -0.36 -24.35
C ASP A 440 18.53 -1.08 -24.42
N TYR A 441 18.14 -1.76 -23.34
CA TYR A 441 16.95 -2.59 -23.30
C TYR A 441 15.85 -2.07 -22.39
N ASP A 442 16.18 -1.34 -21.33
CA ASP A 442 15.24 -1.06 -20.26
C ASP A 442 15.14 0.42 -19.88
N PHE A 443 15.63 1.32 -20.73
CA PHE A 443 15.47 2.74 -20.50
C PHE A 443 14.05 3.20 -20.83
N PHE A 444 13.14 2.98 -19.88
CA PHE A 444 11.73 3.33 -20.01
C PHE A 444 11.55 4.81 -20.32
N TYR A 445 10.69 5.10 -21.29
CA TYR A 445 10.32 6.47 -21.68
C TYR A 445 11.53 7.34 -22.09
N ARG A 446 12.63 6.73 -22.55
CA ARG A 446 13.89 7.43 -22.91
C ARG A 446 13.67 8.70 -23.71
N ASP A 447 12.94 8.62 -24.82
CA ASP A 447 12.73 9.75 -25.72
C ASP A 447 11.90 10.87 -25.07
N GLU A 448 10.87 10.50 -24.31
CA GLU A 448 10.04 11.43 -23.54
C GLU A 448 10.87 12.17 -22.48
N LEU A 449 11.69 11.45 -21.71
CA LEU A 449 12.56 12.04 -20.69
C LEU A 449 13.62 12.96 -21.29
N HIS A 450 14.23 12.58 -22.42
CA HIS A 450 15.18 13.45 -23.13
C HIS A 450 14.49 14.70 -23.68
N ALA A 451 13.28 14.58 -24.20
CA ALA A 451 12.50 15.71 -24.68
C ALA A 451 12.10 16.66 -23.55
N LEU A 452 11.65 16.14 -22.41
CA LEU A 452 11.35 16.93 -21.20
C LEU A 452 12.60 17.68 -20.68
N ARG A 453 13.78 17.03 -20.74
CA ARG A 453 15.04 17.69 -20.38
C ARG A 453 15.40 18.81 -21.34
N LYS A 454 15.24 18.58 -22.65
CA LYS A 454 15.50 19.61 -23.68
C LYS A 454 14.59 20.83 -23.53
N ARG A 455 13.32 20.63 -23.13
CA ARG A 455 12.36 21.71 -22.86
C ARG A 455 12.56 22.41 -21.51
N GLY A 456 13.44 21.90 -20.66
CA GLY A 456 13.72 22.47 -19.33
C GLY A 456 12.78 22.03 -18.21
N VAL A 457 11.77 21.20 -18.50
CA VAL A 457 10.89 20.62 -17.47
C VAL A 457 11.70 19.70 -16.57
N LEU A 458 12.43 18.74 -17.15
CA LEU A 458 13.32 17.87 -16.39
C LEU A 458 14.69 18.52 -16.26
N THR A 459 14.95 19.18 -15.14
CA THR A 459 16.21 19.90 -14.89
C THR A 459 17.40 18.94 -14.89
N ARG A 460 17.26 17.77 -14.29
CA ARG A 460 18.33 16.78 -14.23
C ARG A 460 17.82 15.34 -14.29
N LEU A 461 18.57 14.51 -15.01
CA LEU A 461 18.33 13.08 -15.13
C LEU A 461 19.62 12.33 -14.73
N SER A 462 19.53 11.55 -13.67
CA SER A 462 20.59 10.70 -13.14
C SER A 462 20.25 9.24 -13.41
N LEU A 463 21.16 8.50 -14.05
CA LEU A 463 20.92 7.14 -14.53
C LEU A 463 21.82 6.13 -13.80
N ALA A 464 21.29 4.94 -13.55
CA ALA A 464 22.01 3.82 -12.95
C ALA A 464 21.66 2.49 -13.63
N TRP A 465 22.68 1.77 -14.10
CA TRP A 465 22.52 0.52 -14.85
C TRP A 465 23.23 -0.62 -14.15
N SER A 466 22.46 -1.56 -13.61
CA SER A 466 23.00 -2.62 -12.76
C SER A 466 23.71 -3.75 -13.52
N ARG A 467 23.64 -3.79 -14.85
CA ARG A 467 24.19 -4.85 -15.69
C ARG A 467 24.95 -4.39 -16.94
N ASP A 468 25.20 -3.09 -17.11
CA ASP A 468 25.99 -2.58 -18.24
C ASP A 468 27.51 -2.63 -17.97
N GLY A 469 27.90 -2.61 -16.69
CA GLY A 469 29.29 -2.71 -16.24
C GLY A 469 29.63 -4.06 -15.60
N SER A 470 30.89 -4.20 -15.16
CA SER A 470 31.36 -5.36 -14.39
C SER A 470 30.80 -5.40 -12.97
N GLU A 471 30.50 -4.23 -12.40
CA GLU A 471 29.95 -4.08 -11.05
C GLU A 471 28.50 -3.65 -11.11
N LYS A 472 27.72 -4.08 -10.11
CA LYS A 472 26.32 -3.67 -9.97
C LYS A 472 26.27 -2.22 -9.51
N TYR A 473 25.62 -1.38 -10.30
CA TYR A 473 25.49 0.04 -10.04
C TYR A 473 24.01 0.44 -9.98
N TYR A 474 23.57 0.97 -8.84
CA TYR A 474 22.18 1.29 -8.54
C TYR A 474 21.97 2.78 -8.27
N VAL A 475 20.71 3.18 -8.07
CA VAL A 475 20.34 4.58 -7.88
C VAL A 475 20.96 5.19 -6.64
N GLN A 476 21.10 4.43 -5.54
CA GLN A 476 21.76 4.88 -4.32
C GLN A 476 23.25 5.19 -4.53
N ASP A 477 23.92 4.47 -5.42
CA ASP A 477 25.32 4.71 -5.76
C ASP A 477 25.45 6.01 -6.55
N ARG A 478 24.55 6.19 -7.53
CA ARG A 478 24.43 7.43 -8.29
C ARG A 478 24.09 8.64 -7.41
N MET A 479 23.28 8.45 -6.37
CA MET A 479 22.96 9.50 -5.39
C MET A 479 24.20 9.92 -4.62
N ARG A 480 25.00 8.97 -4.11
CA ARG A 480 26.26 9.28 -3.41
C ARG A 480 27.26 10.01 -4.30
N GLU A 481 27.40 9.58 -5.56
CA GLU A 481 28.30 10.22 -6.53
C GLU A 481 27.96 11.71 -6.76
N VAL A 482 26.67 12.06 -6.75
CA VAL A 482 26.19 13.44 -6.94
C VAL A 482 25.76 14.11 -5.63
N GLY A 483 26.24 13.57 -4.49
CA GLY A 483 25.76 13.88 -3.15
C GLY A 483 25.78 15.37 -2.81
N ALA A 484 26.86 16.08 -3.17
CA ALA A 484 26.99 17.51 -2.89
C ALA A 484 25.86 18.35 -3.51
N GLU A 485 25.44 18.01 -4.74
CA GLU A 485 24.33 18.72 -5.38
C GLU A 485 22.97 18.27 -4.86
N LEU A 486 22.83 16.98 -4.52
CA LEU A 486 21.61 16.47 -3.88
C LEU A 486 21.39 17.17 -2.53
N TRP A 487 22.43 17.29 -1.70
CA TRP A 487 22.40 18.04 -0.46
C TRP A 487 21.98 19.49 -0.67
N ARG A 488 22.54 20.18 -1.67
CA ARG A 488 22.15 21.56 -2.00
C ARG A 488 20.64 21.68 -2.26
N TRP A 489 20.06 20.76 -3.02
CA TRP A 489 18.62 20.76 -3.27
C TRP A 489 17.81 20.50 -1.99
N LEU A 490 18.26 19.57 -1.13
CA LEU A 490 17.63 19.32 0.17
C LEU A 490 17.64 20.58 1.05
N ALA A 491 18.77 21.28 1.11
CA ALA A 491 18.94 22.53 1.85
C ALA A 491 18.06 23.67 1.31
N GLU A 492 17.84 23.71 -0.02
CA GLU A 492 16.94 24.66 -0.68
C GLU A 492 15.43 24.34 -0.50
N GLY A 493 15.09 23.30 0.28
CA GLY A 493 13.70 22.98 0.56
C GLY A 493 13.06 21.98 -0.40
N ALA A 494 13.86 21.20 -1.17
CA ALA A 494 13.31 20.20 -2.08
C ALA A 494 12.45 19.15 -1.37
N HIS A 495 11.44 18.64 -2.08
CA HIS A 495 10.70 17.44 -1.68
C HIS A 495 11.32 16.21 -2.36
N VAL A 496 11.43 15.13 -1.61
CA VAL A 496 12.00 13.84 -2.03
C VAL A 496 10.88 12.82 -2.15
N TYR A 497 10.86 12.12 -3.26
CA TYR A 497 9.90 11.06 -3.55
C TYR A 497 10.62 9.78 -3.90
N VAL A 498 10.22 8.67 -3.29
CA VAL A 498 10.76 7.33 -3.54
C VAL A 498 9.63 6.41 -3.98
N CYS A 499 9.79 5.71 -5.11
CA CYS A 499 8.81 4.73 -5.56
C CYS A 499 9.49 3.46 -6.10
N GLY A 500 8.96 2.29 -5.73
CA GLY A 500 9.44 0.98 -6.20
C GLY A 500 9.51 -0.09 -5.09
N ASP A 501 10.55 -0.93 -5.14
CA ASP A 501 10.71 -2.07 -4.21
C ASP A 501 10.85 -1.63 -2.75
N ALA A 502 9.91 -2.04 -1.91
CA ALA A 502 9.92 -1.72 -0.49
C ALA A 502 11.00 -2.45 0.31
N LYS A 503 11.43 -3.63 -0.13
CA LYS A 503 12.24 -4.54 0.70
C LYS A 503 13.72 -4.21 0.72
N ARG A 504 14.27 -3.72 -0.40
CA ARG A 504 15.70 -3.44 -0.54
C ARG A 504 15.92 -2.01 -0.98
N MET A 505 15.30 -1.60 -2.08
CA MET A 505 15.56 -0.31 -2.72
C MET A 505 15.25 0.87 -1.79
N ALA A 506 14.08 0.88 -1.16
CA ALA A 506 13.68 1.95 -0.26
C ALA A 506 14.67 2.18 0.90
N ARG A 507 15.13 1.07 1.52
CA ARG A 507 16.12 1.10 2.61
C ARG A 507 17.48 1.63 2.13
N ASP A 508 17.97 1.15 1.00
CA ASP A 508 19.27 1.57 0.45
C ASP A 508 19.28 3.05 0.04
N VAL A 509 18.15 3.55 -0.46
CA VAL A 509 17.95 4.97 -0.79
C VAL A 509 17.92 5.83 0.47
N GLU A 510 17.22 5.40 1.52
CA GLU A 510 17.19 6.12 2.80
C GLU A 510 18.58 6.17 3.43
N ALA A 511 19.32 5.06 3.44
CA ALA A 511 20.70 5.02 3.90
C ALA A 511 21.60 5.97 3.10
N ALA A 512 21.46 6.01 1.77
CA ALA A 512 22.22 6.95 0.95
C ALA A 512 21.89 8.42 1.24
N LEU A 513 20.64 8.75 1.55
CA LEU A 513 20.29 10.10 1.96
C LEU A 513 20.94 10.46 3.30
N VAL A 514 20.96 9.54 4.27
CA VAL A 514 21.65 9.75 5.55
C VAL A 514 23.14 9.99 5.31
N ASP A 515 23.81 9.16 4.49
CA ASP A 515 25.22 9.33 4.13
C ASP A 515 25.49 10.71 3.52
N ILE A 516 24.66 11.14 2.57
CA ILE A 516 24.77 12.43 1.88
C ILE A 516 24.60 13.61 2.85
N VAL A 517 23.66 13.51 3.78
CA VAL A 517 23.42 14.56 4.78
C VAL A 517 24.57 14.63 5.79
N ALA A 518 25.10 13.48 6.21
CA ALA A 518 26.26 13.43 7.09
C ALA A 518 27.50 14.06 6.43
N GLU A 519 27.82 13.62 5.21
CA GLU A 519 29.01 14.05 4.49
C GLU A 519 28.94 15.52 4.06
N HIS A 520 27.88 15.92 3.36
CA HIS A 520 27.80 17.25 2.74
C HIS A 520 27.08 18.29 3.59
N GLY A 521 26.25 17.85 4.54
CA GLY A 521 25.64 18.72 5.54
C GLY A 521 26.54 18.98 6.75
N VAL A 522 27.69 18.31 6.84
CA VAL A 522 28.64 18.36 7.96
C VAL A 522 27.90 18.07 9.28
N ARG A 523 27.17 16.96 9.28
CA ARG A 523 26.35 16.51 10.41
C ARG A 523 26.92 15.22 10.97
N SER A 524 26.74 15.00 12.27
CA SER A 524 26.95 13.66 12.83
C SER A 524 25.96 12.67 12.22
N LEU A 525 26.22 11.36 12.35
CA LEU A 525 25.30 10.34 11.88
C LEU A 525 23.90 10.47 12.51
N ASP A 526 23.84 10.71 13.82
CA ASP A 526 22.58 10.88 14.55
C ASP A 526 21.81 12.12 14.08
N GLU A 527 22.52 13.22 13.82
CA GLU A 527 21.92 14.43 13.25
C GLU A 527 21.41 14.22 11.82
N ALA A 528 22.12 13.43 11.01
CA ALA A 528 21.72 13.10 9.65
C ALA A 528 20.46 12.21 9.63
N VAL A 529 20.40 11.21 10.50
CA VAL A 529 19.19 10.40 10.71
C VAL A 529 18.04 11.29 11.16
N ALA A 530 18.24 12.13 12.17
CA ALA A 530 17.22 13.06 12.66
C ALA A 530 16.74 14.04 11.58
N PHE A 531 17.62 14.48 10.68
CA PHE A 531 17.28 15.34 9.56
C PHE A 531 16.36 14.63 8.56
N VAL A 532 16.68 13.40 8.14
CA VAL A 532 15.84 12.61 7.23
C VAL A 532 14.48 12.31 7.87
N GLN A 533 14.44 11.99 9.17
CA GLN A 533 13.19 11.86 9.92
C GLN A 533 12.42 13.19 10.03
N GLY A 534 13.13 14.32 10.08
CA GLY A 534 12.54 15.65 9.98
C GLY A 534 11.87 15.90 8.62
N LEU A 535 12.47 15.43 7.51
CA LEU A 535 11.86 15.52 6.18
C LEU A 535 10.54 14.73 6.10
N LYS A 536 10.50 13.52 6.68
CA LYS A 536 9.28 12.69 6.75
C LYS A 536 8.16 13.41 7.50
N ARG A 537 8.45 13.90 8.72
CA ARG A 537 7.49 14.66 9.54
C ARG A 537 7.00 15.95 8.88
N ALA A 538 7.82 16.56 8.05
CA ALA A 538 7.47 17.77 7.29
C ALA A 538 6.82 17.46 5.93
N GLU A 539 6.47 16.21 5.63
CA GLU A 539 5.93 15.74 4.35
C GLU A 539 6.81 16.10 3.13
N ARG A 540 8.12 16.30 3.37
CA ARG A 540 9.14 16.57 2.36
C ARG A 540 9.89 15.31 1.94
N TYR A 541 9.66 14.18 2.59
CA TYR A 541 10.07 12.86 2.12
C TYR A 541 8.82 11.98 2.06
N GLN A 542 8.48 11.50 0.87
CA GLN A 542 7.28 10.70 0.61
C GLN A 542 7.67 9.43 -0.14
N ALA A 543 7.06 8.29 0.24
CA ALA A 543 7.39 7.00 -0.34
C ALA A 543 6.11 6.25 -0.76
N ASP A 544 6.09 5.74 -1.98
CA ASP A 544 5.08 4.81 -2.50
C ASP A 544 5.80 3.50 -2.89
N VAL A 545 5.91 2.59 -1.93
CA VAL A 545 6.75 1.38 -2.04
C VAL A 545 5.93 0.12 -1.84
N TYR A 546 6.25 -0.92 -2.60
CA TYR A 546 5.45 -2.15 -2.67
C TYR A 546 6.27 -3.43 -2.77
#